data_AF-A0A1Z9T8P6-F1
#
_entry.id   AF-A0A1Z9T8P6-F1
#
_cell.length_a   1.000
_cell.length_b   1.000
_cell.length_c   1.000
_cell.angle_alpha   90.00
_cell.angle_beta   90.00
_cell.angle_gamma   90.00
#
_symmetry.space_group_name_H-M   'P 1'
#
loop_
_entity.id
_entity.type
_entity.pdbx_description
1 polymer ?
#
loop_
_entity_poly.entity_id
_entity_poly.type
_entity_poly.pdbx_seq_one_letter_code
_entity_poly.pdbx_strand_id
1 'polypeptide(L)' 'MLRNHIIGTYQSHYSMGKAQSTEFIFDAGHGEGFCIGNIIKYAQRYGKKDGKNTDDLLKILHYAVMLLGKELEDGS' A
#
# COMPACT_ATOMS: atom_id res chain seq x y z
N MET A 1 -4.54 16.99 3.58
CA MET A 1 -4.93 15.73 4.25
C MET A 1 -4.31 14.50 3.58
N LEU A 2 -4.53 14.27 2.27
CA LEU A 2 -3.92 13.16 1.52
C LEU A 2 -2.38 13.16 1.61
N ARG A 3 -1.75 14.33 1.39
CA ARG A 3 -0.30 14.51 1.49
C ARG A 3 0.25 14.14 2.87
N ASN A 4 -0.40 14.54 3.96
CA ASN A 4 0.06 14.21 5.32
C ASN A 4 -0.21 12.76 5.68
N HIS A 5 -1.28 12.16 5.14
CA HIS A 5 -1.54 10.72 5.31
C HIS A 5 -0.51 9.90 4.53
N ILE A 6 -0.21 10.28 3.28
CA ILE A 6 0.84 9.67 2.47
C ILE A 6 2.21 9.85 3.13
N ILE A 7 2.58 11.06 3.54
CA ILE A 7 3.85 11.36 4.21
C ILE A 7 3.95 10.68 5.59
N GLY A 8 2.88 10.67 6.38
CA GLY A 8 2.84 9.99 7.67
C GLY A 8 2.90 8.48 7.54
N THR A 9 2.29 7.92 6.49
CA THR A 9 2.41 6.50 6.15
C THR A 9 3.81 6.18 5.62
N TYR A 10 4.42 7.07 4.83
CA TYR A 10 5.81 6.97 4.40
C TYR A 10 6.77 6.99 5.59
N GLN A 11 6.68 7.99 6.48
CA GLN A 11 7.49 8.07 7.70
C GLN A 11 7.24 6.89 8.64
N SER A 12 5.99 6.43 8.76
CA SER A 12 5.64 5.30 9.62
C SER A 12 6.04 3.94 9.02
N HIS A 13 6.20 3.83 7.70
CA HIS A 13 6.74 2.64 7.03
C HIS A 13 8.24 2.47 7.29
N TYR A 14 9.00 3.57 7.39
CA TYR A 14 10.42 3.54 7.75
C TYR A 14 10.68 3.54 9.27
N SER A 15 9.65 3.71 10.11
CA SER A 15 9.79 3.56 11.57
C SER A 15 9.53 2.11 12.01
N MET A 16 10.58 1.30 11.95
CA MET A 16 10.81 0.06 12.73
C MET A 16 9.61 -0.88 12.94
N GLY A 17 9.42 -1.85 12.04
CA GLY A 17 8.79 -3.15 12.41
C GLY A 17 7.93 -3.84 11.36
N LYS A 18 7.17 -3.11 10.53
CA LYS A 18 6.34 -3.70 9.44
C LYS A 18 7.02 -3.74 8.06
N ALA A 19 8.11 -2.98 7.90
CA ALA A 19 8.91 -2.95 6.68
C ALA A 19 9.39 -4.35 6.29
N GLN A 20 9.86 -5.14 7.25
CA GLN A 20 10.41 -6.48 6.99
C GLN A 20 9.47 -7.36 6.16
N SER A 21 8.20 -7.51 6.54
CA SER A 21 7.33 -8.49 5.87
C SER A 21 6.98 -8.08 4.45
N THR A 22 6.93 -6.78 4.17
CA THR A 22 6.61 -6.29 2.82
C THR A 22 7.87 -6.28 1.95
N GLU A 23 9.00 -5.83 2.48
CA GLU A 23 10.31 -5.96 1.83
C GLU A 23 10.61 -7.41 1.46
N PHE A 24 10.39 -8.38 2.36
CA PHE A 24 10.55 -9.80 2.03
C PHE A 24 9.67 -10.27 0.86
N ILE A 25 8.46 -9.72 0.70
CA ILE A 25 7.58 -10.05 -0.44
C ILE A 25 8.11 -9.44 -1.74
N PHE A 26 8.65 -8.22 -1.68
CA PHE A 26 9.31 -7.58 -2.82
C PHE A 26 10.60 -8.32 -3.21
N ASP A 27 11.45 -8.65 -2.24
CA ASP A 27 12.70 -9.41 -2.42
C ASP A 27 12.44 -10.81 -3.00
N ALA A 28 11.29 -11.41 -2.67
CA ALA A 28 10.84 -12.68 -3.24
C ALA A 28 10.26 -12.55 -4.67
N GLY A 29 10.22 -11.35 -5.25
CA GLY A 29 9.67 -11.10 -6.59
C GLY A 29 8.14 -11.13 -6.68
N HIS A 30 7.44 -10.95 -5.55
CA HIS A 30 5.97 -11.04 -5.47
C HIS A 30 5.30 -9.72 -5.09
N GLY A 31 6.08 -8.64 -4.96
CA GLY A 31 5.61 -7.35 -4.47
C GLY A 31 4.54 -6.68 -5.34
N GLU A 32 4.72 -6.68 -6.66
CA GLU A 32 3.74 -6.11 -7.60
C GLU A 32 2.38 -6.81 -7.48
N GLY A 33 2.36 -8.15 -7.62
CA GLY A 33 1.15 -8.95 -7.52
C GLY A 33 0.47 -8.81 -6.14
N PHE A 34 1.25 -8.72 -5.07
CA PHE A 34 0.76 -8.46 -3.73
C PHE A 34 0.04 -7.11 -3.62
N CYS A 35 0.63 -6.05 -4.16
CA CYS A 35 0.05 -4.70 -4.13
C CYS A 35 -1.24 -4.64 -4.96
N ILE A 36 -1.19 -5.09 -6.21
CA ILE A 36 -2.34 -5.08 -7.13
C ILE A 36 -3.49 -5.92 -6.57
N GLY A 37 -3.21 -7.12 -6.05
CA GLY A 37 -4.23 -7.97 -5.43
C GLY A 37 -4.92 -7.29 -4.24
N ASN A 38 -4.17 -6.57 -3.41
CA ASN A 38 -4.77 -5.81 -2.31
C ASN A 38 -5.61 -4.62 -2.81
N ILE A 39 -5.14 -3.87 -3.81
CA ILE A 39 -5.91 -2.77 -4.41
C ILE A 39 -7.26 -3.27 -4.90
N ILE A 40 -7.27 -4.36 -5.68
CA ILE A 40 -8.51 -4.97 -6.21
C ILE A 40 -9.42 -5.41 -5.07
N LYS A 41 -8.87 -6.09 -4.05
CA LYS A 41 -9.63 -6.55 -2.88
C LYS A 41 -10.35 -5.40 -2.18
N TYR A 42 -9.66 -4.29 -1.90
CA TYR A 42 -10.26 -3.15 -1.20
C TYR A 42 -11.21 -2.34 -2.09
N ALA A 43 -10.94 -2.24 -3.38
CA ALA A 43 -11.87 -1.65 -4.34
C ALA A 43 -13.18 -2.44 -4.43
N GLN A 44 -13.10 -3.77 -4.43
CA GLN A 44 -14.28 -4.64 -4.42
C GLN A 44 -15.04 -4.61 -3.08
N ARG A 45 -14.34 -4.32 -1.98
CA ARG A 45 -14.91 -4.24 -0.64
C ARG A 45 -15.72 -2.95 -0.43
N TYR A 46 -15.23 -1.83 -0.97
CA TYR A 46 -15.86 -0.52 -0.82
C TYR A 46 -17.30 -0.51 -1.35
N GLY A 47 -18.25 -0.13 -0.49
CA GLY A 47 -19.68 -0.15 -0.79
C GLY A 47 -20.35 -1.51 -0.64
N LYS A 48 -19.59 -2.59 -0.36
CA LYS A 48 -20.13 -3.94 -0.13
C LYS A 48 -20.00 -4.38 1.32
N LYS A 49 -18.81 -4.30 1.89
CA LYS A 49 -18.54 -4.68 3.30
C LYS A 49 -18.32 -3.40 4.10
N ASP A 50 -19.10 -3.23 5.15
CA ASP A 50 -19.08 -2.04 6.02
C ASP A 50 -19.47 -0.74 5.27
N GLY A 51 -20.23 -0.86 4.18
CA GLY A 51 -20.70 0.26 3.38
C GLY A 51 -19.56 1.03 2.70
N LYS A 52 -19.68 2.36 2.63
CA LYS A 52 -18.64 3.24 2.07
C LYS A 52 -17.53 3.51 3.10
N ASN A 53 -16.86 2.45 3.55
CA ASN A 53 -15.80 2.57 4.54
C ASN A 53 -14.58 3.30 3.94
N THR A 54 -14.19 4.42 4.56
CA THR A 54 -13.04 5.22 4.10
C THR A 54 -11.72 4.47 4.25
N ASP A 55 -11.63 3.51 5.17
CA ASP A 55 -10.44 2.67 5.35
C ASP A 55 -10.09 1.87 4.10
N ASP A 56 -11.09 1.43 3.33
CA ASP A 56 -10.85 0.72 2.06
C ASP A 56 -10.15 1.64 1.05
N LEU A 57 -10.55 2.92 0.99
CA LEU A 57 -9.91 3.92 0.13
C LEU A 57 -8.48 4.23 0.61
N LEU A 58 -8.27 4.35 1.92
CA LEU A 58 -6.93 4.55 2.48
C LEU A 58 -6.01 3.37 2.19
N LYS A 59 -6.53 2.14 2.24
CA LYS A 59 -5.78 0.93 1.88
C LYS A 59 -5.42 0.90 0.40
N ILE A 60 -6.34 1.25 -0.50
CA ILE A 60 -6.04 1.38 -1.93
C ILE A 60 -4.85 2.33 -2.16
N LEU A 61 -4.91 3.52 -1.55
CA LEU A 61 -3.85 4.52 -1.67
C LEU A 61 -2.53 4.02 -1.09
N HIS A 62 -2.56 3.33 0.03
CA HIS A 62 -1.36 2.77 0.67
C HIS A 62 -0.62 1.80 -0.27
N TYR A 63 -1.32 0.83 -0.86
CA TYR A 63 -0.68 -0.14 -1.77
C TYR A 63 -0.25 0.50 -3.09
N ALA A 64 -0.98 1.50 -3.59
CA ALA A 64 -0.58 2.24 -4.79
C ALA A 64 0.70 3.06 -4.57
N VAL A 65 0.80 3.77 -3.43
CA VAL A 65 1.99 4.55 -3.07
C VAL A 65 3.20 3.65 -2.82
N MET A 66 3.00 2.50 -2.20
CA MET A 66 4.07 1.53 -1.94
C MET A 66 4.65 0.97 -3.25
N LEU A 67 3.78 0.56 -4.18
CA LEU A 67 4.21 0.08 -5.50
C LEU A 67 4.93 1.19 -6.29
N LEU A 68 4.37 2.40 -6.32
CA LEU A 68 5.02 3.54 -6.97
C LEU A 68 6.39 3.86 -6.37
N GLY A 69 6.53 3.78 -5.04
CA GLY A 69 7.82 3.95 -4.37
C GLY A 69 8.86 2.95 -4.88
N LYS A 70 8.48 1.68 -4.98
CA LYS A 70 9.37 0.62 -5.46
C LYS A 70 9.79 0.82 -6.92
N GLU A 71 8.86 1.14 -7.82
CA GLU A 71 9.16 1.40 -9.24
C GLU A 71 10.14 2.57 -9.43
N LEU A 72 10.03 3.60 -8.59
CA LEU A 72 10.93 4.76 -8.63
C LEU A 72 12.34 4.43 -8.11
N GLU A 73 12.46 3.53 -7.13
CA GLU A 73 13.77 3.04 -6.64
C GLU A 73 14.45 2.12 -7.66
N ASP A 74 13.70 1.24 -8.32
CA ASP A 74 14.24 0.28 -9.28
C ASP A 74 14.59 0.92 -10.64
N GLY A 75 13.98 2.07 -10.96
CA GLY A 75 14.24 2.85 -12.18
C GLY A 75 15.36 3.90 -12.08
N SER A 76 16.00 4.03 -10.91
CA SER A 76 17.12 4.97 -10.64
C SER A 76 18.46 4.28 -10.46
#